data_AF-B8GIX8-F1
#
_entry.id   AF-B8GIX8-F1
#
_cell.length_a   1.000
_cell.length_b   1.000
_cell.length_c   1.000
_cell.angle_alpha   90.00
_cell.angle_beta   90.00
_cell.angle_gamma   90.00
#
_symmetry.space_group_name_H-M   'P 1'
#
loop_
_entity.id
_entity.type
_entity.pdbx_description
1 polymer ?
#
loop_
_entity_poly.entity_id
_entity_poly.type
_entity_poly.pdbx_seq_one_letter_code
_entity_poly.pdbx_strand_id
1 'polypeptide(L)'
;MKITLVNSRLDPAGVTIREQIQVLLADPEYQREGIDWEFLEIDGRLIHQERIDTGLNSDLLIFLSRHTSRRPVPVLTVHPTGNPGEALLGGEAGSFAPAAPGWMQAVLQNLVRLVPDGYQASYEVTHHGPTTLSTPSFFVEIGSTDHEWSDPVAGAAVAEAVLTAAPVDPISLIGFGGTHYAPRETAVALETRGAFGHILHSREIGGLTGSLLAKIATAAEAEAVYIDRKAIDRPALDHLYALLEETDLPVLGEKELHQIGSLSWQEYRSLRQIAGDAAPGAHLVIGTLPGGGTPVTATVPADLLAQAISADQGRVMTAIGRMPVVGLTGRGGLLLPIIITYERYRSQIIHDLITLCVKTIREEQHAVIDGDRLIIKKERFDPGLAASLGVPPGALFGMLKGGQAVRVGDQVIKPEMVRSCTVTAIHLRGLERYT
;
A
#
# COMPACT_ATOMS: atom_id res chain seq x y z
N MET A 1 29.46 3.14 -1.06
CA MET A 1 28.75 2.19 -1.93
C MET A 1 29.35 2.27 -3.31
N LYS A 2 29.80 1.15 -3.87
CA LYS A 2 30.32 1.07 -5.23
C LYS A 2 29.23 0.57 -6.18
N ILE A 3 28.89 1.38 -7.18
CA ILE A 3 27.84 1.08 -8.16
C ILE A 3 28.51 0.91 -9.52
N THR A 4 28.33 -0.26 -10.13
CA THR A 4 28.86 -0.52 -11.48
C THR A 4 27.74 -0.35 -12.51
N LEU A 5 27.97 0.57 -13.44
CA LEU A 5 27.13 0.84 -14.58
C LEU A 5 27.59 -0.04 -15.74
N VAL A 6 26.74 -0.96 -16.18
CA VAL A 6 27.08 -1.96 -17.19
C VAL A 6 26.36 -1.62 -18.49
N ASN A 7 27.11 -1.44 -19.58
CA ASN A 7 26.54 -1.27 -20.92
C ASN A 7 27.19 -2.21 -21.93
N SER A 8 26.44 -2.53 -22.98
CA SER A 8 26.98 -3.24 -24.15
C SER A 8 27.35 -2.26 -25.25
N ARG A 9 28.48 -2.47 -25.93
CA ARG A 9 28.82 -1.75 -27.17
C ARG A 9 27.82 -1.96 -28.30
N LEU A 10 27.05 -3.05 -28.23
CA LEU A 10 26.06 -3.41 -29.25
C LEU A 10 24.68 -2.80 -28.96
N ASP A 11 24.51 -2.13 -27.82
CA ASP A 11 23.24 -1.56 -27.41
C ASP A 11 23.27 -0.02 -27.56
N PRO A 12 22.60 0.56 -28.57
CA PRO A 12 22.63 1.99 -28.82
C PRO A 12 22.02 2.81 -27.67
N ALA A 13 21.01 2.29 -26.97
CA ALA A 13 20.45 2.97 -25.79
C ALA A 13 21.45 2.95 -24.64
N GLY A 14 22.05 1.78 -24.37
CA GLY A 14 23.07 1.64 -23.34
C GLY A 14 24.27 2.57 -23.57
N VAL A 15 24.71 2.73 -24.82
CA VAL A 15 25.77 3.68 -25.19
C VAL A 15 25.30 5.13 -24.96
N THR A 16 24.11 5.49 -25.44
CA THR A 16 23.56 6.85 -25.28
C THR A 16 23.44 7.24 -23.81
N ILE A 17 22.90 6.35 -22.96
CA ILE A 17 22.78 6.60 -21.51
C ILE A 17 24.17 6.78 -20.89
N ARG A 18 25.12 5.89 -21.21
CA ARG A 18 26.49 5.98 -20.67
C ARG A 18 27.13 7.31 -21.00
N GLU A 19 27.07 7.74 -22.25
CA GLU A 19 27.65 9.01 -22.69
C GLU A 19 27.05 10.18 -21.90
N GLN A 20 25.74 10.19 -21.69
CA GLN A 20 25.06 11.21 -20.90
C GLN A 20 25.47 11.17 -19.42
N ILE A 21 25.63 9.98 -18.82
CA ILE A 21 26.14 9.86 -17.44
C ILE A 21 27.55 10.45 -17.34
N GLN A 22 28.44 10.18 -18.30
CA GLN A 22 29.79 10.73 -18.29
C GLN A 22 29.80 12.26 -18.43
N VAL A 23 28.89 12.82 -19.24
CA VAL A 23 28.70 14.27 -19.34
C VAL A 23 28.27 14.85 -18.00
N LEU A 24 27.27 14.27 -17.33
CA LEU A 24 26.78 14.76 -16.04
C LEU A 24 27.82 14.64 -14.92
N LEU A 25 28.55 13.52 -14.84
CA LEU A 25 29.58 13.30 -13.82
C LEU A 25 30.82 14.21 -13.95
N ALA A 26 30.97 14.91 -15.08
CA ALA A 26 31.98 15.95 -15.24
C ALA A 26 31.66 17.20 -14.40
N ASP A 27 30.39 17.40 -14.04
CA ASP A 27 29.96 18.43 -13.10
C ASP A 27 30.01 17.89 -11.65
N PRO A 28 30.74 18.56 -10.73
CA PRO A 28 30.78 18.19 -9.33
C PRO A 28 29.42 18.08 -8.64
N GLU A 29 28.36 18.73 -9.13
CA GLU A 29 27.00 18.63 -8.58
C GLU A 29 26.44 17.20 -8.66
N TYR A 30 26.83 16.43 -9.68
CA TYR A 30 26.42 15.03 -9.84
C TYR A 30 27.34 14.04 -9.12
N GLN A 31 28.44 14.50 -8.55
CA GLN A 31 29.31 13.67 -7.71
C GLN A 31 28.71 13.60 -6.30
N ARG A 32 28.32 12.38 -5.89
CA ARG A 32 27.68 12.16 -4.60
C ARG A 32 28.66 11.57 -3.60
N GLU A 33 28.80 12.22 -2.45
CA GLU A 33 29.59 11.70 -1.35
C GLU A 33 29.08 10.31 -0.94
N GLY A 34 30.01 9.36 -0.81
CA GLY A 34 29.71 7.97 -0.42
C GLY A 34 29.29 7.06 -1.57
N ILE A 35 29.15 7.55 -2.81
CA ILE A 35 28.94 6.72 -4.01
C ILE A 35 30.20 6.73 -4.88
N ASP A 36 30.68 5.54 -5.21
CA ASP A 36 31.77 5.32 -6.16
C ASP A 36 31.20 4.71 -7.45
N TRP A 37 31.36 5.40 -8.57
CA TRP A 37 30.82 4.97 -9.87
C TRP A 37 31.89 4.24 -10.67
N GLU A 38 31.59 3.00 -11.07
CA GLU A 38 32.42 2.21 -11.98
C GLU A 38 31.70 1.96 -13.30
N PHE A 39 32.42 2.06 -14.41
CA PHE A 39 31.87 1.72 -15.73
C PHE A 39 32.42 0.37 -16.18
N LEU A 40 31.52 -0.52 -16.63
CA LEU A 40 31.87 -1.77 -17.27
C LEU A 40 31.23 -1.84 -18.66
N GLU A 41 32.09 -1.87 -19.67
CA GLU A 41 31.66 -2.07 -21.05
C GLU A 41 31.90 -3.50 -21.50
N ILE A 42 30.94 -4.07 -22.23
CA ILE A 42 31.11 -5.40 -22.82
C ILE A 42 30.79 -5.41 -24.32
N ASP A 43 31.26 -6.45 -25.01
CA ASP A 43 30.99 -6.66 -26.44
C ASP A 43 29.75 -7.55 -26.70
N GLY A 44 29.15 -8.15 -25.67
CA GLY A 44 28.03 -9.11 -25.79
C GLY A 44 26.66 -8.52 -25.46
N ARG A 45 25.59 -9.31 -25.67
CA ARG A 45 24.25 -8.94 -25.20
C ARG A 45 24.19 -9.08 -23.67
N LEU A 46 23.75 -8.03 -22.97
CA LEU A 46 23.65 -7.99 -21.50
C LEU A 46 22.84 -9.16 -20.94
N ILE A 47 21.73 -9.50 -21.60
CA ILE A 47 20.82 -10.56 -21.16
C ILE A 47 21.44 -11.96 -21.08
N HIS A 48 22.62 -12.18 -21.68
CA HIS A 48 23.32 -13.46 -21.68
C HIS A 48 24.57 -13.46 -20.77
N GLN A 49 24.83 -12.38 -20.05
CA GLN A 49 26.02 -12.24 -19.22
C GLN A 49 25.80 -12.79 -17.81
N GLU A 50 25.58 -14.11 -17.73
CA GLU A 50 25.56 -14.80 -16.44
C GLU A 50 26.89 -14.58 -15.71
N ARG A 51 26.83 -14.34 -14.40
CA ARG A 51 28.00 -14.19 -13.53
C ARG A 51 28.95 -13.03 -13.90
N ILE A 52 28.47 -12.01 -14.62
CA ILE A 52 29.28 -10.83 -14.99
C ILE A 52 29.86 -10.09 -13.77
N ASP A 53 29.24 -10.25 -12.62
CA ASP A 53 29.65 -9.72 -11.33
C ASP A 53 30.77 -10.53 -10.64
N THR A 54 31.15 -11.69 -11.18
CA THR A 54 32.21 -12.51 -10.58
C THR A 54 33.54 -11.76 -10.59
N GLY A 55 34.05 -11.46 -9.40
CA GLY A 55 35.30 -10.70 -9.22
C GLY A 55 35.13 -9.19 -9.23
N LEU A 56 33.91 -8.67 -9.46
CA LEU A 56 33.61 -7.27 -9.23
C LEU A 56 33.39 -7.05 -7.74
N ASN A 57 33.98 -5.98 -7.19
CA ASN A 57 33.72 -5.54 -5.82
C ASN A 57 32.62 -4.49 -5.82
N SER A 58 31.41 -4.87 -6.25
CA SER A 58 30.29 -3.94 -6.48
C SER A 58 29.14 -4.25 -5.53
N ASP A 59 28.54 -3.20 -4.97
CA ASP A 59 27.37 -3.30 -4.10
C ASP A 59 26.07 -3.34 -4.92
N LEU A 60 26.09 -2.79 -6.14
CA LEU A 60 24.95 -2.71 -7.05
C LEU A 60 25.42 -2.70 -8.51
N LEU A 61 24.70 -3.44 -9.35
CA LEU A 61 24.81 -3.33 -10.80
C LEU A 61 23.60 -2.61 -11.39
N ILE A 62 23.84 -1.64 -12.27
CA ILE A 62 22.79 -1.01 -13.07
C ILE A 62 23.09 -1.27 -14.54
N PHE A 63 22.24 -2.07 -15.18
CA PHE A 63 22.35 -2.37 -16.60
C PHE A 63 21.69 -1.26 -17.42
N LEU A 64 22.48 -0.60 -18.27
CA LEU A 64 22.04 0.45 -19.19
C LEU A 64 21.72 -0.22 -20.53
N SER A 65 20.45 -0.21 -20.92
CA SER A 65 19.95 -1.10 -21.98
C SER A 65 18.88 -0.44 -22.84
N ARG A 66 18.54 -1.09 -23.95
CA ARG A 66 17.34 -0.78 -24.72
C ARG A 66 16.20 -1.71 -24.34
N HIS A 67 14.99 -1.16 -24.38
CA HIS A 67 13.77 -1.96 -24.44
C HIS A 67 13.32 -2.11 -25.90
N THR A 68 12.90 -3.31 -26.30
CA THR A 68 12.33 -3.59 -27.63
C THR A 68 10.93 -4.18 -27.52
N SER A 69 9.95 -3.53 -28.15
CA SER A 69 8.55 -3.97 -28.11
C SER A 69 7.98 -4.25 -29.50
N ARG A 70 7.10 -5.26 -29.60
CA ARG A 70 6.28 -5.52 -30.80
C ARG A 70 5.23 -4.43 -31.05
N ARG A 71 4.88 -3.66 -30.02
CA ARG A 71 3.99 -2.50 -30.09
C ARG A 71 4.80 -1.30 -29.59
N PRO A 72 5.64 -0.72 -30.46
CA PRO A 72 6.60 0.28 -30.05
C PRO A 72 5.89 1.52 -29.51
N VAL A 73 6.30 1.95 -28.32
CA VAL A 73 5.90 3.20 -27.67
C VAL A 73 7.16 3.83 -27.05
N PRO A 74 7.31 5.15 -27.09
CA PRO A 74 8.39 5.81 -26.35
C PRO A 74 8.21 5.61 -24.84
N VAL A 75 9.18 4.96 -24.20
CA VAL A 75 9.09 4.59 -22.78
C VAL A 75 10.47 4.52 -22.15
N LEU A 76 10.56 4.89 -20.88
CA LEU A 76 11.72 4.69 -20.01
C LEU A 76 11.33 3.68 -18.94
N THR A 77 12.11 2.62 -18.76
CA THR A 77 11.69 1.51 -17.89
C THR A 77 12.73 1.09 -16.88
N VAL A 78 12.26 0.40 -15.84
CA VAL A 78 13.07 -0.21 -14.78
C VAL A 78 12.55 -1.62 -14.50
N HIS A 79 13.43 -2.62 -14.37
CA HIS A 79 13.03 -3.95 -13.90
C HIS A 79 14.21 -4.80 -13.42
N PRO A 80 13.99 -5.80 -12.55
CA PRO A 80 14.97 -6.83 -12.29
C PRO A 80 14.82 -7.99 -13.27
N THR A 81 15.85 -8.82 -13.37
CA THR A 81 15.87 -9.96 -14.28
C THR A 81 15.49 -11.26 -13.58
N GLY A 82 14.88 -12.17 -14.34
CA GLY A 82 14.35 -13.42 -13.81
C GLY A 82 13.43 -14.12 -14.79
N ASN A 83 13.34 -15.44 -14.69
CA ASN A 83 12.47 -16.25 -15.53
C ASN A 83 11.55 -17.10 -14.63
N PRO A 84 10.28 -16.69 -14.42
CA PRO A 84 9.30 -17.51 -13.70
C PRO A 84 9.04 -18.86 -14.38
N GLY A 85 9.09 -18.88 -15.73
CA GLY A 85 8.94 -20.06 -16.57
C GLY A 85 10.21 -20.34 -17.39
N GLU A 86 10.03 -20.58 -18.69
CA GLU A 86 11.12 -20.89 -19.63
C GLU A 86 12.04 -19.68 -19.88
N ALA A 87 13.35 -19.90 -19.87
CA ALA A 87 14.37 -18.88 -20.08
C ALA A 87 14.69 -18.67 -21.58
N LEU A 88 13.76 -18.03 -22.30
CA LEU A 88 13.88 -17.81 -23.75
C LEU A 88 14.92 -16.75 -24.16
N LEU A 89 15.24 -15.83 -23.25
CA LEU A 89 16.07 -14.66 -23.52
C LEU A 89 17.19 -14.54 -22.47
N GLY A 90 17.96 -15.62 -22.30
CA GLY A 90 19.04 -15.70 -21.31
C GLY A 90 18.53 -16.05 -19.90
N GLY A 91 19.47 -16.33 -19.00
CA GLY A 91 19.16 -16.86 -17.68
C GLY A 91 18.82 -18.35 -17.66
N GLU A 92 18.41 -18.79 -16.48
CA GLU A 92 17.92 -20.13 -16.20
C GLU A 92 16.42 -20.09 -15.85
N ALA A 93 15.69 -21.16 -16.15
CA ALA A 93 14.28 -21.26 -15.84
C ALA A 93 14.04 -21.39 -14.31
N GLY A 94 13.06 -20.67 -13.78
CA GLY A 94 12.78 -20.63 -12.35
C GLY A 94 13.88 -20.00 -11.50
N SER A 95 14.66 -19.09 -12.10
CA SER A 95 15.78 -18.37 -11.48
C SER A 95 15.58 -16.86 -11.59
N PHE A 96 16.07 -16.13 -10.59
CA PHE A 96 15.83 -14.71 -10.38
C PHE A 96 17.13 -14.06 -9.91
N ALA A 97 17.54 -12.95 -10.53
CA ALA A 97 18.69 -12.20 -10.04
C ALA A 97 18.31 -11.44 -8.76
N PRO A 98 19.24 -11.23 -7.81
CA PRO A 98 18.99 -10.37 -6.67
C PRO A 98 18.57 -8.97 -7.16
N ALA A 99 17.38 -8.52 -6.76
CA ALA A 99 16.85 -7.22 -7.13
C ALA A 99 17.39 -6.12 -6.20
N ALA A 100 17.17 -4.86 -6.56
CA ALA A 100 17.46 -3.71 -5.70
C ALA A 100 16.23 -2.81 -5.55
N PRO A 101 15.18 -3.25 -4.82
CA PRO A 101 13.86 -2.61 -4.83
C PRO A 101 13.91 -1.10 -4.57
N GLY A 102 14.62 -0.69 -3.51
CA GLY A 102 14.75 0.73 -3.14
C GLY A 102 15.43 1.59 -4.22
N TRP A 103 16.48 1.06 -4.86
CA TRP A 103 17.16 1.74 -5.97
C TRP A 103 16.28 1.82 -7.20
N MET A 104 15.61 0.74 -7.55
CA MET A 104 14.66 0.70 -8.65
C MET A 104 13.53 1.70 -8.45
N GLN A 105 12.96 1.78 -7.24
CA GLN A 105 11.93 2.78 -6.90
C GLN A 105 12.45 4.21 -7.05
N ALA A 106 13.64 4.51 -6.51
CA ALA A 106 14.22 5.85 -6.59
C ALA A 106 14.49 6.26 -8.04
N VAL A 107 15.01 5.35 -8.88
CA VAL A 107 15.19 5.60 -10.32
C VAL A 107 13.84 5.84 -11.00
N LEU A 108 12.84 4.99 -10.75
CA LEU A 108 11.50 5.16 -11.33
C LEU A 108 10.87 6.51 -10.98
N GLN A 109 10.95 6.92 -9.71
CA GLN A 109 10.44 8.22 -9.25
C GLN A 109 11.13 9.38 -9.97
N ASN A 110 12.45 9.28 -10.18
CA ASN A 110 13.18 10.28 -10.95
C ASN A 110 12.82 10.26 -12.44
N LEU A 111 12.68 9.08 -13.06
CA LEU A 111 12.27 8.96 -14.46
C LEU A 111 10.93 9.64 -14.69
N VAL A 112 9.93 9.42 -13.83
CA VAL A 112 8.62 10.07 -13.95
C VAL A 112 8.72 11.60 -13.85
N ARG A 113 9.64 12.13 -13.04
CA ARG A 113 9.88 13.57 -12.92
C ARG A 113 10.61 14.17 -14.14
N LEU A 114 11.47 13.38 -14.77
CA LEU A 114 12.39 13.81 -15.83
C LEU A 114 11.96 13.36 -17.23
N VAL A 115 10.85 12.62 -17.33
CA VAL A 115 10.39 12.00 -18.58
C VAL A 115 10.21 13.06 -19.68
N PRO A 116 10.84 12.88 -20.86
CA PRO A 116 10.66 13.80 -21.96
C PRO A 116 9.23 13.80 -22.50
N ASP A 117 8.83 14.88 -23.17
CA ASP A 117 7.54 14.95 -23.84
C ASP A 117 7.35 13.78 -24.82
N GLY A 118 6.21 13.10 -24.73
CA GLY A 118 5.86 11.95 -25.56
C GLY A 118 6.35 10.60 -25.04
N TYR A 119 7.21 10.58 -24.01
CA TYR A 119 7.63 9.37 -23.32
C TYR A 119 6.72 9.07 -22.12
N GLN A 120 6.76 7.82 -21.68
CA GLN A 120 6.21 7.37 -20.41
C GLN A 120 7.32 6.77 -19.56
N ALA A 121 7.13 6.69 -18.24
CA ALA A 121 8.01 5.97 -17.35
C ALA A 121 7.24 4.91 -16.57
N SER A 122 7.77 3.69 -16.50
CA SER A 122 7.10 2.60 -15.78
C SER A 122 8.09 1.54 -15.30
N TYR A 123 7.64 0.69 -14.38
CA TYR A 123 8.28 -0.61 -14.24
C TYR A 123 8.02 -1.50 -15.46
N GLU A 124 8.81 -2.56 -15.57
CA GLU A 124 8.42 -3.78 -16.28
C GLU A 124 8.33 -4.97 -15.32
N VAL A 125 7.54 -5.97 -15.71
CA VAL A 125 7.51 -7.27 -15.04
C VAL A 125 8.90 -7.93 -15.10
N THR A 126 9.22 -8.79 -14.15
CA THR A 126 10.45 -9.58 -14.17
C THR A 126 10.48 -10.51 -15.37
N HIS A 127 11.53 -10.39 -16.18
CA HIS A 127 11.73 -11.20 -17.37
C HIS A 127 13.21 -11.24 -17.78
N HIS A 128 13.54 -12.20 -18.65
CA HIS A 128 14.85 -12.42 -19.29
C HIS A 128 16.05 -12.56 -18.33
N GLY A 129 17.23 -12.85 -18.89
CA GLY A 129 18.48 -12.93 -18.16
C GLY A 129 19.21 -11.59 -18.04
N PRO A 130 20.36 -11.55 -17.34
CA PRO A 130 20.97 -12.66 -16.64
C PRO A 130 20.23 -13.01 -15.35
N THR A 131 20.30 -14.25 -14.89
CA THR A 131 19.67 -14.64 -13.61
C THR A 131 20.68 -15.10 -12.57
N THR A 132 21.89 -15.45 -13.00
CA THR A 132 22.96 -15.98 -12.17
C THR A 132 23.88 -14.84 -11.74
N LEU A 133 23.33 -13.90 -10.96
CA LEU A 133 24.06 -12.82 -10.33
C LEU A 133 24.07 -13.01 -8.81
N SER A 134 25.11 -12.54 -8.16
CA SER A 134 25.28 -12.46 -6.72
C SER A 134 25.12 -11.03 -6.18
N THR A 135 25.46 -10.02 -6.98
CA THR A 135 25.24 -8.60 -6.65
C THR A 135 23.81 -8.17 -7.00
N PRO A 136 23.12 -7.41 -6.12
CA PRO A 136 21.86 -6.74 -6.44
C PRO A 136 21.93 -5.99 -7.77
N SER A 137 20.88 -6.10 -8.59
CA SER A 137 20.89 -5.55 -9.93
C SER A 137 19.51 -5.19 -10.47
N PHE A 138 19.50 -4.31 -11.46
CA PHE A 138 18.33 -4.02 -12.28
C PHE A 138 18.73 -3.42 -13.63
N PHE A 139 17.81 -3.46 -14.58
CA PHE A 139 17.89 -2.79 -15.86
C PHE A 139 17.19 -1.44 -15.78
N VAL A 140 17.78 -0.43 -16.41
CA VAL A 140 17.14 0.84 -16.74
C VAL A 140 17.25 1.03 -18.25
N GLU A 141 16.11 1.24 -18.91
CA GLU A 141 16.04 1.11 -20.35
C GLU A 141 15.38 2.30 -21.05
N ILE A 142 15.75 2.49 -22.31
CA ILE A 142 15.04 3.36 -23.26
C ILE A 142 14.36 2.47 -24.30
N GLY A 143 13.06 2.67 -24.50
CA GLY A 143 12.25 1.98 -25.49
C GLY A 143 11.53 2.93 -26.43
N SER A 144 11.08 2.47 -27.60
CA SER A 144 11.04 1.06 -27.99
C SER A 144 11.74 0.75 -29.32
N THR A 145 12.29 1.76 -30.00
CA THR A 145 12.90 1.64 -31.32
C THR A 145 14.24 2.39 -31.41
N ASP A 146 14.99 2.18 -32.50
CA ASP A 146 16.26 2.88 -32.77
C ASP A 146 16.16 4.41 -32.62
N HIS A 147 14.99 5.00 -32.94
CA HIS A 147 14.73 6.42 -32.78
C HIS A 147 14.84 6.83 -31.30
N GLU A 148 14.16 6.12 -30.41
CA GLU A 148 14.22 6.42 -28.98
C GLU A 148 15.57 6.03 -28.38
N TRP A 149 16.16 4.91 -28.80
CA TRP A 149 17.44 4.41 -28.28
C TRP A 149 18.59 5.40 -28.51
N SER A 150 18.50 6.20 -29.56
CA SER A 150 19.52 7.20 -29.91
C SER A 150 19.10 8.63 -29.53
N ASP A 151 18.00 8.81 -28.80
CA ASP A 151 17.55 10.14 -28.36
C ASP A 151 18.40 10.63 -27.18
N PRO A 152 19.22 11.69 -27.36
CA PRO A 152 20.05 12.21 -26.29
C PRO A 152 19.22 12.83 -25.15
N VAL A 153 17.99 13.29 -25.40
CA VAL A 153 17.11 13.84 -24.37
C VAL A 153 16.60 12.72 -23.46
N ALA A 154 16.17 11.60 -24.03
CA ALA A 154 15.83 10.39 -23.28
C ALA A 154 17.05 9.85 -22.52
N GLY A 155 18.22 9.81 -23.16
CA GLY A 155 19.48 9.44 -22.52
C GLY A 155 19.83 10.31 -21.31
N ALA A 156 19.69 11.63 -21.43
CA ALA A 156 19.96 12.57 -20.35
C ALA A 156 18.98 12.39 -19.18
N ALA A 157 17.69 12.19 -19.48
CA ALA A 157 16.68 11.92 -18.45
C ALA A 157 16.99 10.64 -17.66
N VAL A 158 17.37 9.55 -18.35
CA VAL A 158 17.78 8.30 -17.68
C VAL A 158 19.06 8.48 -16.88
N ALA A 159 20.07 9.14 -17.46
CA ALA A 159 21.34 9.40 -16.79
C ALA A 159 21.15 10.19 -15.49
N GLU A 160 20.41 11.30 -15.54
CA GLU A 160 20.09 12.10 -14.36
C GLU A 160 19.27 11.28 -13.35
N ALA A 161 18.30 10.47 -13.80
CA ALA A 161 17.50 9.65 -12.92
C ALA A 161 18.33 8.62 -12.13
N VAL A 162 19.33 8.00 -12.78
CA VAL A 162 20.27 7.07 -12.14
C VAL A 162 21.17 7.79 -11.14
N LEU A 163 21.81 8.90 -11.54
CA LEU A 163 22.78 9.60 -10.69
C LEU A 163 22.13 10.23 -9.46
N THR A 164 20.89 10.71 -9.59
CA THR A 164 20.14 11.36 -8.51
C THR A 164 19.27 10.40 -7.69
N ALA A 165 19.28 9.09 -7.98
CA ALA A 165 18.48 8.10 -7.25
C ALA A 165 18.95 7.97 -5.80
N ALA A 166 18.06 8.23 -4.84
CA ALA A 166 18.34 8.09 -3.42
C ALA A 166 17.19 7.32 -2.74
N PRO A 167 17.35 6.01 -2.45
CA PRO A 167 16.34 5.24 -1.74
C PRO A 167 16.06 5.83 -0.35
N VAL A 168 14.79 5.94 0.03
CA VAL A 168 14.37 6.48 1.34
C VAL A 168 13.44 5.50 2.04
N ASP A 169 13.98 4.75 3.00
CA ASP A 169 13.24 3.80 3.86
C ASP A 169 12.20 2.95 3.07
N PRO A 170 12.62 2.28 1.99
CA PRO A 170 11.71 1.51 1.12
C PRO A 170 11.15 0.30 1.86
N ILE A 171 9.93 -0.10 1.48
CA ILE A 171 9.33 -1.37 1.90
C ILE A 171 9.43 -2.33 0.72
N SER A 172 10.24 -3.37 0.83
CA SER A 172 10.49 -4.28 -0.30
C SER A 172 9.28 -5.17 -0.57
N LEU A 173 8.76 -5.11 -1.80
CA LEU A 173 7.54 -5.80 -2.23
C LEU A 173 7.81 -6.78 -3.37
N ILE A 174 7.05 -7.89 -3.37
CA ILE A 174 6.78 -8.66 -4.59
C ILE A 174 5.46 -8.15 -5.17
N GLY A 175 5.43 -7.89 -6.48
CA GLY A 175 4.22 -7.55 -7.22
C GLY A 175 3.65 -8.77 -7.95
N PHE A 176 2.34 -8.98 -7.86
CA PHE A 176 1.64 -10.01 -8.64
C PHE A 176 0.47 -9.40 -9.41
N GLY A 177 0.45 -9.67 -10.71
CA GLY A 177 -0.63 -9.27 -11.60
C GLY A 177 -0.19 -8.20 -12.59
N GLY A 178 -1.16 -7.74 -13.38
CA GLY A 178 -0.96 -6.72 -14.38
C GLY A 178 -0.39 -7.22 -15.70
N THR A 179 -0.10 -6.24 -16.55
CA THR A 179 0.52 -6.43 -17.87
C THR A 179 2.03 -6.21 -17.78
N HIS A 180 2.73 -6.39 -18.89
CA HIS A 180 4.18 -6.24 -18.97
C HIS A 180 4.73 -4.93 -18.38
N TYR A 181 4.03 -3.80 -18.50
CA TYR A 181 4.45 -2.49 -17.96
C TYR A 181 3.97 -2.20 -16.52
N ALA A 182 3.44 -3.21 -15.81
CA ALA A 182 3.13 -3.15 -14.37
C ALA A 182 2.52 -1.81 -13.89
N PRO A 183 1.40 -1.34 -14.47
CA PRO A 183 0.94 0.04 -14.26
C PRO A 183 0.42 0.29 -12.84
N ARG A 184 -0.07 -0.74 -12.13
CA ARG A 184 -0.53 -0.60 -10.74
C ARG A 184 0.66 -0.56 -9.79
N GLU A 185 1.63 -1.44 -9.98
CA GLU A 185 2.88 -1.47 -9.23
C GLU A 185 3.65 -0.15 -9.42
N THR A 186 3.69 0.37 -10.64
CA THR A 186 4.25 1.69 -10.95
C THR A 186 3.55 2.77 -10.12
N ALA A 187 2.21 2.83 -10.11
CA ALA A 187 1.48 3.82 -9.32
C ALA A 187 1.77 3.69 -7.81
N VAL A 188 1.75 2.47 -7.28
CA VAL A 188 2.04 2.19 -5.87
C VAL A 188 3.45 2.65 -5.48
N ALA A 189 4.45 2.43 -6.32
CA ALA A 189 5.82 2.84 -6.04
C ALA A 189 6.05 4.35 -6.11
N LEU A 190 5.22 5.08 -6.86
CA LEU A 190 5.25 6.54 -6.93
C LEU A 190 4.51 7.20 -5.77
N GLU A 191 3.45 6.56 -5.28
CA GLU A 191 2.54 7.14 -4.28
C GLU A 191 2.88 6.70 -2.84
N THR A 192 3.70 5.66 -2.67
CA THR A 192 4.00 5.06 -1.37
C THR A 192 5.48 4.72 -1.22
N ARG A 193 5.86 4.21 -0.04
CA ARG A 193 7.19 3.63 0.22
C ARG A 193 7.34 2.19 -0.29
N GLY A 194 6.30 1.61 -0.90
CA GLY A 194 6.35 0.28 -1.49
C GLY A 194 7.29 0.23 -2.69
N ALA A 195 8.42 -0.44 -2.54
CA ALA A 195 9.45 -0.59 -3.55
C ALA A 195 9.42 -2.02 -4.11
N PHE A 196 9.17 -2.18 -5.40
CA PHE A 196 9.05 -3.51 -5.99
C PHE A 196 10.43 -4.08 -6.33
N GLY A 197 10.71 -5.28 -5.84
CA GLY A 197 11.73 -6.15 -6.40
C GLY A 197 11.14 -6.84 -7.61
N HIS A 198 10.86 -8.13 -7.49
CA HIS A 198 10.26 -8.89 -8.57
C HIS A 198 8.76 -8.61 -8.74
N ILE A 199 8.34 -8.56 -10.01
CA ILE A 199 6.94 -8.37 -10.41
C ILE A 199 6.57 -9.48 -11.38
N LEU A 200 5.53 -10.26 -11.08
CA LEU A 200 5.07 -11.34 -11.94
C LEU A 200 3.81 -10.92 -12.71
N HIS A 201 3.88 -11.07 -14.03
CA HIS A 201 2.74 -10.88 -14.92
C HIS A 201 1.59 -11.83 -14.56
N SER A 202 0.33 -11.38 -14.71
CA SER A 202 -0.87 -12.20 -14.46
C SER A 202 -0.86 -13.62 -15.06
N ARG A 203 -0.19 -13.83 -16.20
CA ARG A 203 -0.14 -15.13 -16.90
C ARG A 203 0.76 -16.16 -16.20
N GLU A 204 1.71 -15.71 -15.39
CA GLU A 204 2.67 -16.57 -14.69
C GLU A 204 2.11 -17.09 -13.36
N ILE A 205 1.07 -16.44 -12.82
CA ILE A 205 0.53 -16.69 -11.48
C ILE A 205 -0.01 -18.12 -11.34
N GLY A 206 -0.72 -18.62 -12.36
CA GLY A 206 -1.29 -19.98 -12.32
C GLY A 206 -0.25 -21.10 -12.30
N GLY A 207 0.99 -20.83 -12.73
CA GLY A 207 2.10 -21.78 -12.71
C GLY A 207 3.02 -21.65 -11.49
N LEU A 208 2.74 -20.69 -10.60
CA LEU A 208 3.59 -20.43 -9.44
C LEU A 208 3.57 -21.63 -8.48
N THR A 209 4.71 -21.95 -7.89
CA THR A 209 4.84 -22.98 -6.85
C THR A 209 5.43 -22.37 -5.59
N GLY A 210 5.26 -23.01 -4.43
CA GLY A 210 5.85 -22.53 -3.17
C GLY A 210 7.38 -22.38 -3.25
N SER A 211 8.06 -23.28 -3.97
CA SER A 211 9.51 -23.17 -4.20
C SER A 211 9.89 -21.95 -5.05
N LEU A 212 9.13 -21.66 -6.11
CA LEU A 212 9.35 -20.45 -6.91
C LEU A 212 9.07 -19.19 -6.11
N LEU A 213 7.97 -19.16 -5.35
CA LEU A 213 7.62 -18.04 -4.47
C LEU A 213 8.74 -17.77 -3.46
N ALA A 214 9.31 -18.80 -2.83
CA ALA A 214 10.44 -18.66 -1.91
C ALA A 214 11.68 -18.07 -2.60
N LYS A 215 12.01 -18.52 -3.83
CA LYS A 215 13.11 -17.95 -4.60
C LYS A 215 12.89 -16.47 -4.93
N ILE A 216 11.68 -16.12 -5.37
CA ILE A 216 11.30 -14.74 -5.69
C ILE A 216 11.40 -13.86 -4.44
N ALA A 217 10.88 -14.33 -3.30
CA ALA A 217 10.91 -13.60 -2.05
C ALA A 217 12.35 -13.34 -1.58
N THR A 218 13.23 -14.34 -1.65
CA THR A 218 14.65 -14.17 -1.33
C THR A 218 15.33 -13.18 -2.28
N ALA A 219 15.15 -13.34 -3.58
CA ALA A 219 15.79 -12.48 -4.58
C ALA A 219 15.28 -11.02 -4.53
N ALA A 220 14.03 -10.80 -4.11
CA ALA A 220 13.46 -9.47 -3.92
C ALA A 220 13.75 -8.86 -2.54
N GLU A 221 14.39 -9.60 -1.62
CA GLU A 221 14.46 -9.27 -0.20
C GLU A 221 13.09 -8.83 0.35
N ALA A 222 12.05 -9.59 -0.01
CA ALA A 222 10.67 -9.18 0.17
C ALA A 222 10.27 -9.11 1.65
N GLU A 223 9.69 -7.98 2.02
CA GLU A 223 9.06 -7.74 3.31
C GLU A 223 7.57 -8.02 3.25
N ALA A 224 6.94 -7.77 2.10
CA ALA A 224 5.51 -7.97 1.90
C ALA A 224 5.17 -8.27 0.44
N VAL A 225 3.89 -8.52 0.19
CA VAL A 225 3.36 -8.81 -1.13
C VAL A 225 2.25 -7.82 -1.48
N TYR A 226 2.28 -7.31 -2.70
CA TYR A 226 1.18 -6.57 -3.32
C TYR A 226 0.58 -7.37 -4.47
N ILE A 227 -0.75 -7.34 -4.58
CA ILE A 227 -1.50 -8.09 -5.59
C ILE A 227 -2.46 -7.15 -6.32
N ASP A 228 -2.28 -6.97 -7.63
CA ASP A 228 -3.31 -6.39 -8.49
C ASP A 228 -4.44 -7.42 -8.71
N ARG A 229 -5.33 -7.51 -7.72
CA ARG A 229 -6.45 -8.46 -7.70
C ARG A 229 -7.37 -8.32 -8.91
N LYS A 230 -7.41 -7.16 -9.57
CA LYS A 230 -8.28 -6.94 -10.74
C LYS A 230 -7.68 -7.52 -12.01
N ALA A 231 -6.36 -7.72 -12.04
CA ALA A 231 -5.65 -8.25 -13.19
C ALA A 231 -5.46 -9.77 -13.16
N ILE A 232 -5.80 -10.44 -12.06
CA ILE A 232 -5.65 -11.89 -11.88
C ILE A 232 -7.05 -12.51 -11.85
N ASP A 233 -7.25 -13.60 -12.60
CA ASP A 233 -8.50 -14.35 -12.54
C ASP A 233 -8.69 -15.05 -11.18
N ARG A 234 -9.93 -15.42 -10.87
CA ARG A 234 -10.26 -15.97 -9.56
C ARG A 234 -9.48 -17.25 -9.22
N PRO A 235 -9.38 -18.26 -10.11
CA PRO A 235 -8.60 -19.47 -9.84
C PRO A 235 -7.12 -19.19 -9.54
N ALA A 236 -6.45 -18.36 -10.34
CA ALA A 236 -5.05 -18.02 -10.11
C ALA A 236 -4.86 -17.20 -8.82
N LEU A 237 -5.82 -16.33 -8.48
CA LEU A 237 -5.80 -15.57 -7.25
C LEU A 237 -5.98 -16.46 -6.00
N ASP A 238 -6.91 -17.41 -6.04
CA ASP A 238 -7.11 -18.37 -4.93
C ASP A 238 -5.87 -19.27 -4.75
N HIS A 239 -5.25 -19.69 -5.86
CA HIS A 239 -3.97 -20.42 -5.84
C HIS A 239 -2.84 -19.61 -5.19
N LEU A 240 -2.69 -18.33 -5.57
CA LEU A 240 -1.70 -17.44 -4.99
C LEU A 240 -1.92 -17.25 -3.48
N TYR A 241 -3.16 -17.09 -3.02
CA TYR A 241 -3.45 -16.97 -1.60
C TYR A 241 -3.06 -18.23 -0.81
N ALA A 242 -3.35 -19.42 -1.34
CA ALA A 242 -2.97 -20.67 -0.69
C ALA A 242 -1.45 -20.80 -0.52
N LEU A 243 -0.66 -20.38 -1.52
CA LEU A 243 0.80 -20.35 -1.41
C LEU A 243 1.29 -19.33 -0.37
N LEU A 244 0.66 -18.16 -0.31
CA LEU A 244 1.05 -17.09 0.63
C LEU A 244 0.73 -17.44 2.08
N GLU A 245 -0.31 -18.23 2.35
CA GLU A 245 -0.64 -18.75 3.69
C GLU A 245 0.49 -19.63 4.27
N GLU A 246 1.33 -20.22 3.42
CA GLU A 246 2.50 -21.01 3.83
C GLU A 246 3.75 -20.14 4.08
N THR A 247 3.62 -18.82 4.01
CA THR A 247 4.72 -17.85 4.18
C THR A 247 4.43 -16.83 5.28
N ASP A 248 5.48 -16.19 5.80
CA ASP A 248 5.37 -15.05 6.73
C ASP A 248 5.19 -13.70 6.01
N LEU A 249 4.95 -13.71 4.69
CA LEU A 249 4.83 -12.49 3.88
C LEU A 249 3.41 -11.93 3.96
N PRO A 250 3.19 -10.77 4.63
CA PRO A 250 1.89 -10.16 4.65
C PRO A 250 1.51 -9.62 3.25
N VAL A 251 0.25 -9.84 2.87
CA VAL A 251 -0.34 -9.11 1.73
C VAL A 251 -0.74 -7.71 2.19
N LEU A 252 -0.27 -6.68 1.48
CA LEU A 252 -0.61 -5.28 1.72
C LEU A 252 -1.46 -4.73 0.59
N GLY A 253 -2.55 -4.05 0.93
CA GLY A 253 -3.29 -3.22 -0.01
C GLY A 253 -2.71 -1.81 -0.13
N GLU A 254 -3.09 -1.09 -1.19
CA GLU A 254 -2.69 0.32 -1.41
C GLU A 254 -3.00 1.18 -0.19
N LYS A 255 -4.22 1.06 0.36
CA LYS A 255 -4.63 1.79 1.55
C LYS A 255 -3.67 1.54 2.74
N GLU A 256 -3.24 0.31 2.94
CA GLU A 256 -2.30 -0.01 4.02
C GLU A 256 -0.93 0.61 3.75
N LEU A 257 -0.41 0.50 2.53
CA LEU A 257 0.87 1.11 2.14
C LEU A 257 0.88 2.63 2.34
N HIS A 258 -0.22 3.33 2.01
CA HIS A 258 -0.37 4.76 2.31
C HIS A 258 -0.41 5.04 3.81
N GLN A 259 -1.07 4.17 4.60
CA GLN A 259 -1.26 4.38 6.03
C GLN A 259 0.00 4.12 6.87
N ILE A 260 0.98 3.36 6.37
CA ILE A 260 2.25 3.15 7.08
C ILE A 260 2.94 4.50 7.37
N GLY A 261 2.85 5.45 6.45
CA GLY A 261 3.36 6.81 6.63
C GLY A 261 4.83 6.81 7.02
N SER A 262 5.17 7.45 8.14
CA SER A 262 6.53 7.58 8.65
C SER A 262 6.98 6.44 9.57
N LEU A 263 6.16 5.41 9.79
CA LEU A 263 6.55 4.27 10.60
C LEU A 263 7.55 3.41 9.83
N SER A 264 8.68 3.06 10.43
CA SER A 264 9.56 2.04 9.84
C SER A 264 8.81 0.72 9.66
N TRP A 265 9.27 -0.11 8.73
CA TRP A 265 8.67 -1.43 8.51
C TRP A 265 8.61 -2.28 9.79
N GLN A 266 9.68 -2.24 10.60
CA GLN A 266 9.74 -2.99 11.86
C GLN A 266 8.68 -2.52 12.87
N GLU A 267 8.46 -1.21 12.98
CA GLU A 267 7.41 -0.64 13.84
C GLU A 267 6.02 -1.06 13.34
N TYR A 268 5.78 -0.96 12.04
CA TYR A 268 4.52 -1.39 11.44
C TYR A 268 4.27 -2.89 11.67
N ARG A 269 5.29 -3.75 11.50
CA ARG A 269 5.18 -5.18 11.83
C ARG A 269 4.86 -5.43 13.30
N SER A 270 5.49 -4.70 14.21
CA SER A 270 5.19 -4.80 15.65
C SER A 270 3.73 -4.44 15.94
N LEU A 271 3.22 -3.36 15.33
CA LEU A 271 1.82 -2.96 15.44
C LEU A 271 0.87 -4.03 14.87
N ARG A 272 1.22 -4.65 13.73
CA ARG A 272 0.45 -5.76 13.16
C ARG A 272 0.42 -6.97 14.07
N GLN A 273 1.54 -7.33 14.69
CA GLN A 273 1.61 -8.46 15.62
C GLN A 273 0.68 -8.22 16.81
N ILE A 274 0.78 -7.05 17.44
CA ILE A 274 -0.07 -6.69 18.59
C ILE A 274 -1.55 -6.66 18.18
N ALA A 275 -1.86 -6.17 16.98
CA ALA A 275 -3.22 -6.20 16.45
C ALA A 275 -3.72 -7.63 16.24
N GLY A 276 -2.89 -8.52 15.70
CA GLY A 276 -3.20 -9.93 15.48
C GLY A 276 -3.48 -10.67 16.80
N ASP A 277 -2.65 -10.42 17.82
CA ASP A 277 -2.80 -11.02 19.15
C ASP A 277 -4.05 -10.48 19.88
N ALA A 278 -4.36 -9.19 19.72
CA ALA A 278 -5.50 -8.56 20.39
C ALA A 278 -6.84 -8.79 19.68
N ALA A 279 -6.84 -8.85 18.34
CA ALA A 279 -8.01 -8.98 17.50
C ALA A 279 -7.65 -9.69 16.18
N PRO A 280 -7.65 -11.03 16.14
CA PRO A 280 -7.31 -11.80 14.95
C PRO A 280 -8.13 -11.38 13.72
N GLY A 281 -7.43 -11.07 12.62
CA GLY A 281 -8.04 -10.64 11.36
C GLY A 281 -8.52 -9.19 11.33
N ALA A 282 -8.15 -8.36 12.31
CA ALA A 282 -8.43 -6.93 12.28
C ALA A 282 -7.53 -6.18 11.28
N HIS A 283 -8.09 -5.15 10.65
CA HIS A 283 -7.32 -4.20 9.84
C HIS A 283 -6.92 -2.98 10.66
N LEU A 284 -5.70 -2.50 10.43
CA LEU A 284 -5.18 -1.32 11.09
C LEU A 284 -5.72 -0.04 10.44
N VAL A 285 -6.00 0.95 11.27
CA VAL A 285 -6.26 2.34 10.87
C VAL A 285 -5.26 3.22 11.60
N ILE A 286 -4.18 3.55 10.92
CA ILE A 286 -3.08 4.32 11.49
C ILE A 286 -3.49 5.80 11.51
N GLY A 287 -3.49 6.39 12.71
CA GLY A 287 -3.64 7.83 12.91
C GLY A 287 -2.30 8.55 12.78
N THR A 288 -2.02 9.47 13.69
CA THR A 288 -0.76 10.26 13.73
C THR A 288 0.25 9.65 14.70
N LEU A 289 0.29 8.33 14.86
CA LEU A 289 1.22 7.68 15.79
C LEU A 289 2.65 7.97 15.31
N PRO A 290 3.49 8.69 16.09
CA PRO A 290 4.88 8.93 15.71
C PRO A 290 5.66 7.60 15.73
N GLY A 291 6.86 7.54 15.15
CA GLY A 291 7.80 6.43 15.41
C GLY A 291 8.41 6.51 16.81
N GLY A 292 9.17 5.47 17.18
CA GLY A 292 10.08 5.44 18.33
C GLY A 292 9.41 5.26 19.70
N GLY A 293 8.37 4.44 19.82
CA GLY A 293 7.73 4.17 21.10
C GLY A 293 7.39 2.70 21.34
N THR A 294 7.14 2.35 22.61
CA THR A 294 6.70 1.01 23.01
C THR A 294 5.19 0.87 22.78
N PRO A 295 4.74 0.07 21.80
CA PRO A 295 3.33 -0.12 21.52
C PRO A 295 2.63 -0.91 22.64
N VAL A 296 1.45 -0.44 23.03
CA VAL A 296 0.58 -1.03 24.04
C VAL A 296 -0.88 -0.93 23.61
N THR A 297 -1.72 -1.82 24.12
CA THR A 297 -3.16 -1.75 23.90
C THR A 297 -3.87 -0.87 24.93
N ALA A 298 -4.90 -0.18 24.46
CA ALA A 298 -5.85 0.59 25.24
C ALA A 298 -7.27 0.15 24.88
N THR A 299 -8.15 0.08 25.87
CA THR A 299 -9.54 -0.36 25.68
C THR A 299 -10.49 0.78 25.98
N VAL A 300 -11.46 0.97 25.09
CA VAL A 300 -12.60 1.89 25.27
C VAL A 300 -13.82 1.05 25.63
N PRO A 301 -14.70 1.50 26.56
CA PRO A 301 -15.93 0.77 26.85
C PRO A 301 -16.73 0.46 25.58
N ALA A 302 -16.96 -0.83 25.32
CA ALA A 302 -17.50 -1.29 24.04
C ALA A 302 -18.88 -0.68 23.72
N ASP A 303 -19.76 -0.61 24.71
CA ASP A 303 -21.08 -0.03 24.56
C ASP A 303 -21.00 1.47 24.23
N LEU A 304 -20.05 2.18 24.83
CA LEU A 304 -19.83 3.60 24.57
C LEU A 304 -19.39 3.82 23.13
N LEU A 305 -18.39 3.06 22.68
CA LEU A 305 -17.90 3.15 21.31
C LEU A 305 -18.99 2.77 20.30
N ALA A 306 -19.76 1.70 20.56
CA ALA A 306 -20.84 1.27 19.68
C ALA A 306 -21.93 2.35 19.55
N GLN A 307 -22.29 3.04 20.63
CA GLN A 307 -23.25 4.15 20.57
C GLN A 307 -22.70 5.37 19.82
N ALA A 308 -21.40 5.68 19.99
CA ALA A 308 -20.75 6.77 19.28
C ALA A 308 -20.63 6.49 17.77
N ILE A 309 -20.27 5.27 17.37
CA ILE A 309 -20.26 4.86 15.95
C ILE A 309 -21.68 4.91 15.37
N SER A 310 -22.69 4.47 16.14
CA SER A 310 -24.09 4.58 15.72
C SER A 310 -24.61 6.03 15.66
N ALA A 311 -23.98 6.96 16.37
CA ALA A 311 -24.28 8.38 16.30
C ALA A 311 -23.65 9.00 15.05
N ASP A 312 -22.32 8.92 14.94
CA ASP A 312 -21.57 9.43 13.79
C ASP A 312 -20.23 8.70 13.65
N GLN A 313 -20.23 7.65 12.83
CA GLN A 313 -19.02 6.91 12.49
C GLN A 313 -17.98 7.81 11.79
N GLY A 314 -18.40 8.75 10.95
CA GLY A 314 -17.49 9.60 10.17
C GLY A 314 -16.65 10.49 11.08
N ARG A 315 -17.28 11.09 12.09
CA ARG A 315 -16.60 11.88 13.12
C ARG A 315 -15.64 11.05 13.97
N VAL A 316 -16.07 9.86 14.41
CA VAL A 316 -15.20 8.96 15.19
C VAL A 316 -13.96 8.60 14.38
N MET A 317 -14.13 8.15 13.14
CA MET A 317 -13.00 7.76 12.28
C MET A 317 -12.08 8.93 11.93
N THR A 318 -12.64 10.13 11.70
CA THR A 318 -11.86 11.34 11.47
C THR A 318 -11.01 11.71 12.68
N ALA A 319 -11.55 11.56 13.89
CA ALA A 319 -10.83 11.83 15.13
C ALA A 319 -9.70 10.80 15.36
N ILE A 320 -9.95 9.51 15.11
CA ILE A 320 -8.90 8.46 15.17
C ILE A 320 -7.74 8.81 14.23
N GLY A 321 -8.03 9.25 13.01
CA GLY A 321 -7.01 9.65 12.03
C GLY A 321 -6.13 10.85 12.46
N ARG A 322 -6.53 11.60 13.50
CA ARG A 322 -5.81 12.78 14.02
C ARG A 322 -5.16 12.55 15.38
N MET A 323 -5.29 11.34 15.93
CA MET A 323 -4.74 10.98 17.23
C MET A 323 -3.51 10.09 17.06
N PRO A 324 -2.55 10.12 18.00
CA PRO A 324 -1.38 9.24 17.98
C PRO A 324 -1.76 7.82 18.41
N VAL A 325 -2.53 7.15 17.55
CA VAL A 325 -3.12 5.82 17.79
C VAL A 325 -3.17 5.01 16.51
N VAL A 326 -3.39 3.71 16.66
CA VAL A 326 -3.81 2.80 15.61
C VAL A 326 -5.14 2.18 16.03
N GLY A 327 -6.20 2.53 15.31
CA GLY A 327 -7.49 1.89 15.46
C GLY A 327 -7.50 0.49 14.84
N LEU A 328 -8.29 -0.42 15.40
CA LEU A 328 -8.49 -1.76 14.84
C LEU A 328 -9.91 -1.86 14.29
N THR A 329 -10.08 -2.37 13.07
CA THR A 329 -11.41 -2.57 12.47
C THR A 329 -11.67 -4.05 12.17
N GLY A 330 -12.89 -4.52 12.45
CA GLY A 330 -13.31 -5.90 12.16
C GLY A 330 -13.83 -6.08 10.73
N ARG A 331 -14.32 -7.30 10.43
CA ARG A 331 -15.01 -7.60 9.17
C ARG A 331 -16.25 -6.69 9.05
N GLY A 332 -16.26 -5.79 8.07
CA GLY A 332 -17.29 -4.76 7.89
C GLY A 332 -16.81 -3.32 8.17
N GLY A 333 -15.56 -3.14 8.61
CA GLY A 333 -14.94 -1.81 8.75
C GLY A 333 -15.35 -1.04 10.02
N LEU A 334 -16.07 -1.69 10.95
CA LEU A 334 -16.41 -1.10 12.24
C LEU A 334 -15.20 -1.11 13.17
N LEU A 335 -14.97 0.02 13.85
CA LEU A 335 -13.91 0.17 14.85
C LEU A 335 -14.18 -0.72 16.06
N LEU A 336 -13.18 -1.51 16.45
CA LEU A 336 -13.19 -2.37 17.62
C LEU A 336 -12.89 -1.53 18.88
N PRO A 337 -13.32 -1.97 20.08
CA PRO A 337 -13.06 -1.28 21.34
C PRO A 337 -11.61 -1.38 21.83
N ILE A 338 -10.69 -1.82 20.96
CA ILE A 338 -9.27 -1.98 21.23
C ILE A 338 -8.51 -1.08 20.27
N ILE A 339 -7.63 -0.27 20.83
CA ILE A 339 -6.77 0.66 20.12
C ILE A 339 -5.33 0.41 20.54
N ILE A 340 -4.38 0.59 19.63
CA ILE A 340 -2.95 0.53 19.93
C ILE A 340 -2.42 1.97 20.01
N THR A 341 -1.59 2.26 20.99
CA THR A 341 -0.87 3.54 21.11
C THR A 341 0.48 3.27 21.80
N TYR A 342 1.25 4.30 22.10
CA TYR A 342 2.46 4.14 22.90
C TYR A 342 2.20 4.29 24.39
N GLU A 343 2.99 3.59 25.20
CA GLU A 343 2.87 3.57 26.67
C GLU A 343 2.72 4.99 27.26
N ARG A 344 3.53 5.93 26.80
CA ARG A 344 3.50 7.35 27.20
C ARG A 344 2.18 8.07 26.91
N TYR A 345 1.39 7.60 25.94
CA TYR A 345 0.12 8.22 25.53
C TYR A 345 -1.10 7.48 26.08
N ARG A 346 -0.94 6.28 26.65
CA ARG A 346 -2.05 5.36 26.97
C ARG A 346 -3.16 6.02 27.79
N SER A 347 -2.82 6.67 28.90
CA SER A 347 -3.81 7.28 29.79
C SER A 347 -4.55 8.44 29.13
N GLN A 348 -3.82 9.30 28.40
CA GLN A 348 -4.40 10.44 27.68
C GLN A 348 -5.35 9.97 26.58
N ILE A 349 -4.93 8.98 25.79
CA ILE A 349 -5.74 8.42 24.69
C ILE A 349 -7.04 7.80 25.21
N ILE A 350 -7.02 7.04 26.32
CA ILE A 350 -8.25 6.50 26.90
C ILE A 350 -9.22 7.63 27.27
N HIS A 351 -8.71 8.70 27.89
CA HIS A 351 -9.53 9.86 28.26
C HIS A 351 -10.11 10.58 27.03
N ASP A 352 -9.29 10.81 26.02
CA ASP A 352 -9.69 11.51 24.79
C ASP A 352 -10.72 10.72 23.98
N LEU A 353 -10.60 9.39 23.94
CA LEU A 353 -11.55 8.52 23.26
C LEU A 353 -12.90 8.47 23.99
N ILE A 354 -12.90 8.40 25.33
CA ILE A 354 -14.14 8.48 26.11
C ILE A 354 -14.80 9.84 25.88
N THR A 355 -14.03 10.93 25.95
CA THR A 355 -14.50 12.29 25.67
C THR A 355 -15.13 12.39 24.28
N LEU A 356 -14.43 11.88 23.26
CA LEU A 356 -14.89 11.86 21.87
C LEU A 356 -16.23 11.14 21.76
N CYS A 357 -16.34 9.95 22.35
CA CYS A 357 -17.57 9.17 22.28
C CYS A 357 -18.74 9.88 22.97
N VAL A 358 -18.53 10.40 24.19
CA VAL A 358 -19.56 11.13 24.94
C VAL A 358 -20.03 12.36 24.16
N LYS A 359 -19.09 13.16 23.61
CA LYS A 359 -19.42 14.34 22.79
C LYS A 359 -20.21 13.96 21.54
N THR A 360 -19.75 12.95 20.80
CA THR A 360 -20.41 12.48 19.58
C THR A 360 -21.84 12.01 19.87
N ILE A 361 -22.05 11.28 20.96
CA ILE A 361 -23.39 10.83 21.34
C ILE A 361 -24.29 12.00 21.75
N ARG A 362 -23.78 12.95 22.54
CA ARG A 362 -24.59 14.09 23.02
C ARG A 362 -25.03 15.04 21.91
N GLU A 363 -24.20 15.20 20.88
CA GLU A 363 -24.49 16.10 19.77
C GLU A 363 -25.47 15.47 18.76
N GLU A 364 -25.42 14.16 18.57
CA GLU A 364 -26.23 13.46 17.55
C GLU A 364 -27.45 12.71 18.11
N GLN A 365 -27.51 12.49 19.43
CA GLN A 365 -28.57 11.72 20.07
C GLN A 365 -29.08 12.44 21.33
N HIS A 366 -30.32 12.14 21.74
CA HIS A 366 -30.86 12.61 23.00
C HIS A 366 -30.20 11.89 24.17
N ALA A 367 -29.07 12.41 24.64
CA ALA A 367 -28.31 11.85 25.75
C ALA A 367 -28.16 12.84 26.90
N VAL A 368 -28.31 12.33 28.13
CA VAL A 368 -28.17 13.08 29.38
C VAL A 368 -27.18 12.36 30.28
N ILE A 369 -26.36 13.13 30.99
CA ILE A 369 -25.46 12.61 32.02
C ILE A 369 -26.20 12.67 33.36
N ASP A 370 -26.31 11.53 34.03
CA ASP A 370 -26.90 11.39 35.37
C ASP A 370 -25.89 10.68 36.27
N GLY A 371 -25.15 11.47 37.06
CA GLY A 371 -24.01 10.99 37.84
C GLY A 371 -22.94 10.33 36.96
N ASP A 372 -22.69 9.05 37.20
CA ASP A 372 -21.73 8.22 36.47
C ASP A 372 -22.33 7.49 35.25
N ARG A 373 -23.55 7.87 34.83
CA ARG A 373 -24.26 7.22 33.72
C ARG A 373 -24.52 8.17 32.58
N LEU A 374 -24.24 7.70 31.36
CA LEU A 374 -24.73 8.31 30.13
C LEU A 374 -26.05 7.62 29.75
N ILE A 375 -27.15 8.34 29.86
CA ILE A 375 -28.50 7.86 29.51
C ILE A 375 -28.83 8.36 28.11
N ILE A 376 -28.99 7.43 27.18
CA ILE A 376 -29.25 7.69 25.75
C ILE A 376 -30.67 7.26 25.44
N LYS A 377 -31.49 8.17 24.92
CA LYS A 377 -32.83 7.89 24.43
C LYS A 377 -32.83 7.88 22.90
N LYS A 378 -33.28 6.76 22.32
CA LYS A 378 -33.49 6.63 20.88
C LYS A 378 -34.96 6.39 20.61
N GLU A 379 -35.58 7.32 19.91
CA GLU A 379 -36.93 7.17 19.38
C GLU A 379 -36.87 6.61 17.97
N ARG A 380 -37.69 5.60 17.69
CA ARG A 380 -37.77 4.98 16.37
C ARG A 380 -39.23 4.78 16.00
N PHE A 381 -39.54 4.93 14.71
CA PHE A 381 -40.84 4.52 14.21
C PHE A 381 -41.06 3.03 14.51
N ASP A 382 -42.21 2.71 15.09
CA ASP A 382 -42.63 1.38 15.47
C ASP A 382 -43.78 0.94 14.55
N PRO A 383 -43.51 0.02 13.60
CA PRO A 383 -44.53 -0.50 12.69
C PRO A 383 -45.69 -1.17 13.42
N GLY A 384 -45.44 -1.79 14.58
CA GLY A 384 -46.46 -2.46 15.39
C GLY A 384 -47.41 -1.47 16.04
N LEU A 385 -46.90 -0.36 16.59
CA LEU A 385 -47.74 0.75 17.08
C LEU A 385 -48.53 1.41 15.94
N ALA A 386 -47.92 1.59 14.77
CA ALA A 386 -48.63 2.14 13.62
C ALA A 386 -49.75 1.22 13.13
N ALA A 387 -49.48 -0.09 13.03
CA ALA A 387 -50.47 -1.09 12.64
C ALA A 387 -51.60 -1.23 13.67
N SER A 388 -51.29 -1.16 14.98
CA SER A 388 -52.32 -1.22 16.03
C SER A 388 -53.25 0.00 16.03
N LEU A 389 -52.78 1.13 15.51
CA LEU A 389 -53.57 2.34 15.25
C LEU A 389 -54.22 2.35 13.85
N GLY A 390 -54.21 1.22 13.14
CA GLY A 390 -54.88 1.03 11.87
C GLY A 390 -54.13 1.59 10.65
N VAL A 391 -52.89 2.07 10.81
CA VAL A 391 -52.11 2.61 9.69
C VAL A 391 -51.63 1.45 8.80
N PRO A 392 -52.01 1.40 7.51
CA PRO A 392 -51.52 0.38 6.61
C PRO A 392 -50.04 0.62 6.23
N PRO A 393 -49.25 -0.44 6.01
CA PRO A 393 -47.87 -0.32 5.56
C PRO A 393 -47.77 0.36 4.19
N GLY A 394 -46.65 1.03 3.93
CA GLY A 394 -46.38 1.72 2.66
C GLY A 394 -46.14 3.21 2.85
N ALA A 395 -46.73 4.04 1.99
CA ALA A 395 -46.49 5.49 1.95
C ALA A 395 -46.76 6.18 3.30
N LEU A 396 -47.81 5.78 4.02
CA LEU A 396 -48.17 6.37 5.31
C LEU A 396 -47.13 6.09 6.41
N PHE A 397 -46.48 4.91 6.39
CA PHE A 397 -45.35 4.64 7.28
C PHE A 397 -44.17 5.55 6.93
N GLY A 398 -43.90 5.77 5.65
CA GLY A 398 -42.88 6.71 5.19
C GLY A 398 -43.12 8.13 5.69
N MET A 399 -44.37 8.61 5.62
CA MET A 399 -44.77 9.93 6.13
C MET A 399 -44.58 10.03 7.66
N LEU A 400 -45.07 9.06 8.43
CA LEU A 400 -44.91 9.04 9.89
C LEU A 400 -43.44 8.96 10.30
N LYS A 401 -42.64 8.14 9.61
CA LYS A 401 -41.19 8.04 9.81
C LYS A 401 -40.49 9.37 9.49
N GLY A 402 -40.96 10.10 8.48
CA GLY A 402 -40.50 11.43 8.10
C GLY A 402 -40.99 12.59 8.98
N GLY A 403 -41.76 12.30 10.04
CA GLY A 403 -42.27 13.33 10.95
C GLY A 403 -43.57 14.01 10.50
N GLN A 404 -44.27 13.46 9.50
CA GLN A 404 -45.59 13.96 9.08
C GLN A 404 -46.72 13.16 9.71
N ALA A 405 -47.71 13.86 10.25
CA ALA A 405 -48.96 13.24 10.69
C ALA A 405 -49.75 12.73 9.49
N VAL A 406 -50.46 11.61 9.67
CA VAL A 406 -51.30 11.00 8.64
C VAL A 406 -52.73 10.82 9.13
N ARG A 407 -53.68 10.81 8.20
CA ARG A 407 -55.09 10.57 8.51
C ARG A 407 -55.47 9.16 8.06
N VAL A 408 -56.06 8.40 8.96
CA VAL A 408 -56.57 7.05 8.71
C VAL A 408 -58.00 6.98 9.21
N GLY A 409 -58.96 6.92 8.28
CA GLY A 409 -60.37 7.13 8.60
C GLY A 409 -60.59 8.52 9.22
N ASP A 410 -61.21 8.55 10.39
CA ASP A 410 -61.49 9.79 11.14
C ASP A 410 -60.37 10.19 12.10
N GLN A 411 -59.36 9.34 12.33
CA GLN A 411 -58.25 9.63 13.23
C GLN A 411 -57.06 10.27 12.51
N VAL A 412 -56.43 11.24 13.20
CA VAL A 412 -55.13 11.77 12.83
C VAL A 412 -54.07 11.10 13.71
N ILE A 413 -53.19 10.32 13.10
CA ILE A 413 -52.07 9.66 13.76
C ILE A 413 -50.85 10.58 13.63
N LYS A 414 -50.33 11.04 14.77
CA LYS A 414 -49.12 11.85 14.83
C LYS A 414 -47.87 10.96 14.92
N PRO A 415 -46.70 11.42 14.44
CA PRO A 415 -45.45 10.67 14.54
C PRO A 415 -45.13 10.21 15.97
N GLU A 416 -45.36 11.04 17.00
CA GLU A 416 -45.13 10.66 18.40
C GLU A 416 -45.99 9.48 18.89
N MET A 417 -47.15 9.20 18.27
CA MET A 417 -48.05 8.12 18.67
C MET A 417 -47.55 6.73 18.24
N VAL A 418 -46.64 6.70 17.27
CA VAL A 418 -46.14 5.48 16.62
C VAL A 418 -44.63 5.35 16.76
N ARG A 419 -44.07 5.95 17.81
CA ARG A 419 -42.66 5.84 18.15
C ARG A 419 -42.47 4.98 19.38
N SER A 420 -41.53 4.05 19.33
CA SER A 420 -41.01 3.38 20.51
C SER A 420 -39.72 4.07 20.98
N CYS A 421 -39.58 4.21 22.29
CA CYS A 421 -38.41 4.80 22.92
C CYS A 421 -37.57 3.70 23.55
N THR A 422 -36.37 3.49 23.02
CA THR A 422 -35.35 2.65 23.67
C THR A 422 -34.43 3.52 24.52
N VAL A 423 -34.24 3.13 25.78
CA VAL A 423 -33.32 3.81 26.71
C VAL A 423 -32.12 2.90 26.94
N THR A 424 -30.92 3.40 26.71
CA THR A 424 -29.66 2.72 27.01
C THR A 424 -28.91 3.52 28.06
N ALA A 425 -28.44 2.86 29.12
CA ALA A 425 -27.63 3.48 30.17
C ALA A 425 -26.23 2.87 30.15
N ILE A 426 -25.21 3.70 30.00
CA ILE A 426 -23.80 3.27 30.02
C ILE A 426 -23.15 3.85 31.27
N HIS A 427 -22.59 2.99 32.11
CA HIS A 427 -21.87 3.40 33.31
C HIS A 427 -20.40 3.71 32.97
N LEU A 428 -19.94 4.91 33.31
CA LEU A 428 -18.61 5.43 33.05
C LEU A 428 -18.09 6.13 34.31
N ARG A 429 -17.04 5.59 34.93
CA ARG A 429 -16.42 6.23 36.10
C ARG A 429 -15.84 7.59 35.72
N GLY A 430 -16.15 8.63 36.49
CA GLY A 430 -15.65 9.99 36.27
C GLY A 430 -16.46 10.81 35.25
N LEU A 431 -17.63 10.31 34.84
CA LEU A 431 -18.50 11.01 33.88
C LEU A 431 -19.08 12.31 34.45
N GLU A 432 -19.16 12.44 35.77
CA GLU A 432 -19.57 13.66 36.46
C GLU A 432 -18.72 14.90 36.12
N ARG A 433 -17.57 14.73 35.45
CA ARG A 433 -16.74 15.85 34.95
C ARG A 433 -17.21 16.44 33.61
N TYR A 434 -18.21 15.84 32.97
CA TYR A 434 -18.71 16.24 31.65
C TYR A 434 -20.10 16.91 31.69
N THR A 435 -20.62 17.19 32.89
CA THR A 435 -21.93 17.84 33.12
C THR A 435 -21.95 19.30 32.70
#